data_AF-A0A2D5HN03-F1
#
_entry.id   AF-A0A2D5HN03-F1
#
_cell.length_a   1.000
_cell.length_b   1.000
_cell.length_c   1.000
_cell.angle_alpha   90.00
_cell.angle_beta   90.00
_cell.angle_gamma   90.00
#
_symmetry.space_group_name_H-M   'P 1'
#
loop_
_entity.id
_entity.type
_entity.pdbx_description
1 polymer ?
#
loop_
_entity_poly.entity_id
_entity_poly.type
_entity_poly.pdbx_seq_one_letter_code
_entity_poly.pdbx_strand_id
1 'polypeptide(L)'
;TWNLRYPGASEFEGMIIWSAKPSLGPIAPPGVYVIELTIDDQRFKTSIEVKKDPRIEISDEIIRKQFDFAMDIMRQTDLANKSVMKIRSIKDQLNKISSKSSLARSKKIKSLIYRLEKIESSIYQTKNQSGQDPLNFPIKVNNRLAYLRKSVESGDGILTKGSIKVYNELKDELSNYLIQLNLLYNESTKYL
;
A
#
# COMPACT_ATOMS: atom_id res chain seq x y z
N THR A 1 0.54 6.69 -21.00
CA THR A 1 -0.68 6.11 -21.61
C THR A 1 -1.58 5.58 -20.52
N TRP A 2 -2.91 5.64 -20.67
CA TRP A 2 -3.87 5.12 -19.68
C TRP A 2 -4.15 3.63 -19.95
N ASN A 3 -4.15 2.81 -18.90
CA ASN A 3 -4.31 1.35 -18.98
C ASN A 3 -5.60 0.86 -18.29
N LEU A 4 -6.64 1.71 -18.25
CA LEU A 4 -7.91 1.47 -17.55
C LEU A 4 -7.77 1.25 -16.03
N ARG A 5 -6.70 1.73 -15.40
CA ARG A 5 -6.50 1.63 -13.96
C ARG A 5 -6.32 3.01 -13.33
N TYR A 6 -6.73 3.10 -12.08
CA TYR A 6 -6.40 4.21 -11.21
C TYR A 6 -4.95 4.10 -10.73
N PRO A 7 -4.35 5.20 -10.22
CA PRO A 7 -3.06 5.12 -9.54
C PRO A 7 -3.08 4.07 -8.42
N GLY A 8 -2.02 3.28 -8.33
CA GLY A 8 -1.84 2.30 -7.29
C GLY A 8 -1.23 2.87 -6.01
N ALA A 9 -0.89 1.97 -5.10
CA ALA A 9 -0.16 2.29 -3.88
C ALA A 9 1.29 2.66 -4.18
N SER A 10 1.87 3.49 -3.32
CA SER A 10 3.26 3.90 -3.37
C SER A 10 4.19 2.69 -3.28
N GLU A 11 5.30 2.73 -4.02
CA GLU A 11 6.37 1.74 -3.94
C GLU A 11 7.62 2.37 -3.32
N PHE A 12 8.51 1.54 -2.80
CA PHE A 12 9.81 1.97 -2.28
C PHE A 12 10.91 1.05 -2.80
N GLU A 13 12.14 1.53 -2.75
CA GLU A 13 13.30 0.77 -3.23
C GLU A 13 13.45 -0.58 -2.51
N GLY A 14 13.66 -1.63 -3.31
CA GLY A 14 13.77 -3.00 -2.83
C GLY A 14 12.45 -3.63 -2.35
N MET A 15 11.30 -3.03 -2.65
CA MET A 15 10.00 -3.63 -2.32
C MET A 15 9.75 -4.89 -3.16
N ILE A 16 9.51 -6.01 -2.49
CA ILE A 16 9.16 -7.29 -3.08
C ILE A 16 7.79 -7.70 -2.56
N ILE A 17 6.83 -7.83 -3.47
CA ILE A 17 5.45 -8.25 -3.19
C ILE A 17 5.15 -9.49 -4.01
N TRP A 18 4.72 -10.55 -3.32
CA TRP A 18 4.35 -11.79 -3.96
C TRP A 18 2.91 -11.73 -4.49
N SER A 19 2.74 -12.22 -5.71
CA SER A 19 1.42 -12.45 -6.33
C SER A 19 0.52 -11.22 -6.48
N ALA A 20 1.06 -9.99 -6.35
CA ALA A 20 0.35 -8.74 -6.55
C ALA A 20 1.30 -7.64 -7.06
N LYS A 21 0.73 -6.55 -7.62
CA LYS A 21 1.47 -5.35 -8.06
C LYS A 21 0.83 -4.12 -7.43
N PRO A 22 1.40 -3.55 -6.33
CA PRO A 22 0.80 -2.41 -5.64
C PRO A 22 0.66 -1.16 -6.51
N SER A 23 1.61 -0.89 -7.41
CA SER A 23 1.59 0.25 -8.31
C SER A 23 0.46 0.25 -9.34
N LEU A 24 -0.16 -0.90 -9.60
CA LEU A 24 -1.39 -0.96 -10.39
C LEU A 24 -2.59 -0.74 -9.47
N GLY A 25 -3.32 0.37 -9.60
CA GLY A 25 -4.54 0.59 -8.83
C GLY A 25 -5.74 -0.21 -9.36
N PRO A 26 -6.91 -0.04 -8.74
CA PRO A 26 -8.15 -0.68 -9.16
C PRO A 26 -8.51 -0.38 -10.62
N ILE A 27 -9.16 -1.35 -11.28
CA ILE A 27 -9.69 -1.19 -12.64
C ILE A 27 -10.81 -0.14 -12.63
N ALA A 28 -10.81 0.73 -13.64
CA ALA A 28 -11.85 1.72 -13.82
C ALA A 28 -13.21 1.05 -14.09
N PRO A 29 -14.26 1.34 -13.28
CA PRO A 29 -15.59 0.77 -13.50
C PRO A 29 -16.25 1.35 -14.75
N PRO A 30 -17.32 0.73 -15.27
CA PRO A 30 -18.09 1.28 -16.38
C PRO A 30 -18.53 2.73 -16.15
N GLY A 31 -18.52 3.52 -17.21
CA GLY A 31 -18.89 4.94 -17.18
C GLY A 31 -18.21 5.76 -18.26
N VAL A 32 -18.53 7.06 -18.27
CA VAL A 32 -17.96 8.03 -19.21
C VAL A 32 -16.73 8.68 -18.59
N TYR A 33 -15.62 8.69 -19.33
CA TYR A 33 -14.33 9.24 -18.92
C TYR A 33 -13.89 10.31 -19.93
N VAL A 34 -13.29 11.38 -19.42
CA VAL A 34 -12.64 12.40 -20.25
C VAL A 34 -11.15 12.06 -20.34
N ILE A 35 -10.66 11.87 -21.56
CA ILE A 35 -9.22 11.72 -21.83
C ILE A 35 -8.66 13.06 -22.30
N GLU A 36 -7.48 13.41 -21.80
CA GLU A 36 -6.73 14.61 -22.19
C GLU A 36 -5.43 14.17 -22.88
N LEU A 37 -5.18 14.70 -24.09
CA LEU A 37 -3.95 14.53 -24.84
C LEU A 37 -3.23 15.88 -24.88
N THR A 38 -1.95 15.89 -24.46
CA THR A 38 -1.11 17.09 -24.50
C THR A 38 -0.02 16.91 -25.55
N ILE A 39 0.08 17.83 -26.51
CA ILE A 39 1.12 17.91 -27.55
C ILE A 39 1.61 19.35 -27.61
N ASP A 40 2.92 19.58 -27.45
CA ASP A 40 3.55 20.90 -27.54
C ASP A 40 2.74 22.00 -26.81
N ASP A 41 2.43 21.74 -25.52
CA ASP A 41 1.62 22.58 -24.61
C ASP A 41 0.14 22.79 -24.97
N GLN A 42 -0.35 22.23 -26.07
CA GLN A 42 -1.78 22.21 -26.42
C GLN A 42 -2.50 21.01 -25.81
N ARG A 43 -3.73 21.22 -25.32
CA ARG A 43 -4.56 20.17 -24.71
C ARG A 43 -5.79 19.87 -25.54
N PHE A 44 -5.96 18.61 -25.90
CA PHE A 44 -7.12 18.08 -26.60
C PHE A 44 -7.90 17.18 -25.66
N LYS A 45 -9.23 17.34 -25.63
CA LYS A 45 -10.12 16.54 -24.78
C LYS A 45 -11.13 15.80 -25.63
N THR A 46 -11.38 14.54 -25.28
CA THR A 46 -12.53 13.80 -25.79
C THR A 46 -13.11 12.92 -24.68
N SER A 47 -14.38 12.57 -24.82
CA SER A 47 -15.06 11.64 -23.93
C SER A 47 -15.05 10.24 -24.55
N ILE A 48 -14.83 9.23 -23.72
CA ILE A 48 -14.95 7.83 -24.07
C ILE A 48 -15.85 7.13 -23.05
N GLU A 49 -16.57 6.12 -23.48
CA GLU A 49 -17.39 5.28 -22.60
C GLU A 49 -16.66 3.94 -22.37
N VAL A 50 -16.39 3.63 -21.10
CA VAL A 50 -15.94 2.30 -20.68
C VAL A 50 -17.18 1.47 -20.42
N LYS A 51 -17.33 0.37 -21.16
CA LYS A 51 -18.46 -0.57 -21.05
C LYS A 51 -18.05 -1.81 -20.27
N LYS A 52 -18.96 -2.40 -19.49
CA LYS A 52 -18.73 -3.74 -18.93
C LYS A 52 -18.74 -4.79 -20.05
N ASP A 53 -18.14 -5.94 -19.78
CA ASP A 53 -18.29 -7.11 -20.61
C ASP A 53 -19.78 -7.52 -20.67
N PRO A 54 -20.40 -7.66 -21.85
CA PRO A 54 -21.82 -7.97 -21.98
C PRO A 54 -22.20 -9.36 -21.40
N ARG A 55 -21.23 -10.25 -21.16
CA ARG A 55 -21.45 -11.56 -20.52
C ARG A 55 -21.61 -11.46 -19.00
N ILE A 56 -21.30 -10.31 -18.41
CA ILE A 56 -21.42 -10.07 -16.97
C ILE A 56 -22.84 -9.59 -16.66
N GLU A 57 -23.63 -10.43 -15.99
CA GLU A 57 -25.04 -10.15 -15.69
C GLU A 57 -25.26 -9.22 -14.48
N ILE A 58 -24.20 -8.87 -13.74
CA ILE A 58 -24.34 -7.97 -12.58
C ILE A 58 -24.50 -6.50 -12.98
N SER A 59 -25.18 -5.71 -12.15
CA SER A 59 -25.40 -4.29 -12.43
C SER A 59 -24.12 -3.45 -12.31
N ASP A 60 -24.06 -2.33 -13.03
CA ASP A 60 -22.95 -1.38 -12.94
C ASP A 60 -22.79 -0.80 -11.53
N GLU A 61 -23.88 -0.73 -10.75
CA GLU A 61 -23.86 -0.34 -9.34
C GLU A 61 -23.07 -1.35 -8.48
N ILE A 62 -23.21 -2.66 -8.76
CA ILE A 62 -22.45 -3.70 -8.05
C ILE A 62 -20.96 -3.60 -8.43
N ILE A 63 -20.64 -3.39 -9.72
CA ILE A 63 -19.26 -3.17 -10.16
C ILE A 63 -18.67 -1.93 -9.47
N ARG A 64 -19.45 -0.85 -9.32
CA ARG A 64 -19.03 0.35 -8.60
C ARG A 64 -18.69 0.04 -7.14
N LYS A 65 -19.52 -0.75 -6.45
CA LYS A 65 -19.24 -1.18 -5.06
C LYS A 65 -17.95 -2.02 -4.96
N GLN A 66 -17.68 -2.90 -5.93
CA GLN A 66 -16.41 -3.63 -6.00
C GLN A 66 -15.23 -2.67 -6.17
N PHE A 67 -15.35 -1.70 -7.08
CA PHE A 67 -14.32 -0.68 -7.30
C PHE A 67 -14.04 0.13 -6.04
N ASP A 68 -15.07 0.62 -5.35
CA ASP A 68 -14.92 1.41 -4.13
C ASP A 68 -14.21 0.60 -3.03
N PHE A 69 -14.58 -0.67 -2.88
CA PHE A 69 -13.91 -1.58 -1.95
C PHE A 69 -12.45 -1.86 -2.33
N ALA A 70 -12.15 -2.07 -3.62
CA ALA A 70 -10.79 -2.24 -4.12
C ALA A 70 -9.95 -0.97 -3.91
N MET A 71 -10.55 0.22 -4.05
CA MET A 71 -9.93 1.51 -3.74
C MET A 71 -9.59 1.63 -2.26
N ASP A 72 -10.47 1.18 -1.37
CA ASP A 72 -10.20 1.17 0.07
C ASP A 72 -9.04 0.24 0.44
N ILE A 73 -8.99 -0.97 -0.13
CA ILE A 73 -7.86 -1.90 0.07
C ILE A 73 -6.56 -1.29 -0.50
N MET A 74 -6.62 -0.63 -1.66
CA MET A 74 -5.47 0.08 -2.25
C MET A 74 -4.96 1.17 -1.30
N ARG A 75 -5.84 2.00 -0.73
CA ARG A 75 -5.48 3.05 0.22
C ARG A 75 -4.81 2.49 1.48
N GLN A 76 -5.30 1.36 2.01
CA GLN A 76 -4.65 0.68 3.14
C GLN A 76 -3.27 0.13 2.76
N THR A 77 -3.12 -0.40 1.54
CA THR A 77 -1.83 -0.85 1.01
C THR A 77 -0.85 0.32 0.89
N ASP A 78 -1.31 1.47 0.38
CA ASP A 78 -0.52 2.70 0.27
C ASP A 78 -0.09 3.23 1.64
N LEU A 79 -1.00 3.23 2.60
CA LEU A 79 -0.72 3.62 3.98
C LEU A 79 0.35 2.72 4.62
N ALA A 80 0.28 1.41 4.40
CA ALA A 80 1.28 0.45 4.85
C ALA A 80 2.66 0.75 4.24
N ASN A 81 2.72 0.95 2.92
CA ASN A 81 3.98 1.21 2.22
C ASN A 81 4.60 2.56 2.62
N LYS A 82 3.78 3.63 2.71
CA LYS A 82 4.23 4.94 3.21
C LYS A 82 4.72 4.89 4.65
N SER A 83 4.16 4.01 5.48
CA SER A 83 4.62 3.82 6.86
C SER A 83 6.01 3.19 6.92
N VAL A 84 6.31 2.23 6.04
CA VAL A 84 7.67 1.69 5.87
C VAL A 84 8.65 2.77 5.44
N MET A 85 8.29 3.58 4.44
CA MET A 85 9.10 4.72 4.00
C MET A 85 9.37 5.71 5.13
N LYS A 86 8.34 6.04 5.92
CA LYS A 86 8.46 6.92 7.09
C LYS A 86 9.41 6.33 8.13
N ILE A 87 9.28 5.04 8.45
CA ILE A 87 10.18 4.34 9.38
C ILE A 87 11.63 4.44 8.91
N ARG A 88 11.91 4.12 7.65
CA ARG A 88 13.27 4.18 7.09
C ARG A 88 13.86 5.58 7.17
N SER A 89 13.09 6.61 6.81
CA SER A 89 13.52 8.01 6.92
C SER A 89 13.87 8.41 8.36
N ILE A 90 13.04 8.03 9.35
CA ILE A 90 13.33 8.29 10.77
C ILE A 90 14.60 7.57 11.21
N LYS A 91 14.75 6.28 10.85
CA LYS A 91 15.94 5.49 11.20
C LYS A 91 17.21 6.13 10.65
N ASP A 92 17.19 6.62 9.42
CA ASP A 92 18.35 7.27 8.79
C ASP A 92 18.75 8.55 9.53
N GLN A 93 17.77 9.38 9.91
CA GLN A 93 18.03 10.59 10.69
C GLN A 93 18.59 10.25 12.08
N LEU A 94 17.98 9.28 12.77
CA LEU A 94 18.44 8.82 14.08
C LEU A 94 19.85 8.22 14.04
N ASN A 95 20.19 7.46 13.00
CA ASN A 95 21.54 6.91 12.80
C ASN A 95 22.60 8.01 12.67
N LYS A 96 22.32 9.06 11.88
CA LYS A 96 23.20 10.23 11.72
C LYS A 96 23.43 10.99 13.03
N ILE A 97 22.44 11.04 13.90
CA ILE A 97 22.53 11.70 15.22
C ILE A 97 23.28 10.81 16.21
N SER A 98 23.01 9.50 16.18
CA SER A 98 23.62 8.51 17.07
C SER A 98 25.14 8.46 16.93
N SER A 99 25.67 8.60 15.70
CA SER A 99 27.12 8.59 15.45
C SER A 99 27.88 9.78 16.02
N LYS A 100 27.18 10.90 16.30
CA LYS A 100 27.73 12.13 16.87
C LYS A 100 27.41 12.32 18.35
N SER A 101 26.70 11.37 18.95
CA SER A 101 26.16 11.47 20.31
C SER A 101 27.06 10.80 21.35
N SER A 102 26.93 11.20 22.62
CA SER A 102 27.53 10.47 23.74
C SER A 102 27.06 9.01 23.79
N LEU A 103 27.85 8.12 24.39
CA LEU A 103 27.54 6.69 24.48
C LEU A 103 26.14 6.43 25.07
N ALA A 104 25.76 7.16 26.12
CA ALA A 104 24.46 7.02 26.76
C ALA A 104 23.30 7.44 25.84
N ARG A 105 23.45 8.55 25.11
CA ARG A 105 22.44 9.02 24.13
C ARG A 105 22.35 8.08 22.93
N SER A 106 23.48 7.63 22.40
CA SER A 106 23.54 6.65 21.31
C SER A 106 22.83 5.34 21.67
N LYS A 107 23.01 4.82 22.90
CA LYS A 107 22.29 3.61 23.36
C LYS A 107 20.77 3.78 23.34
N LYS A 108 20.25 4.94 23.79
CA LYS A 108 18.80 5.23 23.74
C LYS A 108 18.28 5.30 22.30
N ILE A 109 19.01 5.97 21.42
CA ILE A 109 18.64 6.07 19.99
C ILE A 109 18.63 4.68 19.33
N LYS A 110 19.64 3.84 19.58
CA LYS A 110 19.70 2.46 19.04
C LYS A 110 18.52 1.62 19.51
N SER A 111 18.08 1.77 20.76
CA SER A 111 16.88 1.09 21.27
C SER A 111 15.60 1.54 20.52
N LEU A 112 15.47 2.83 20.22
CA LEU A 112 14.36 3.35 19.43
C LEU A 112 14.36 2.83 17.99
N ILE A 113 15.53 2.81 17.34
CA ILE A 113 15.71 2.24 15.99
C ILE A 113 15.27 0.77 15.96
N TYR A 114 15.68 -0.03 16.94
CA TYR A 114 15.29 -1.43 17.03
C TYR A 114 13.76 -1.63 17.17
N ARG A 115 13.09 -0.75 17.91
CA ARG A 115 11.62 -0.77 18.03
C ARG A 115 10.94 -0.38 16.70
N LEU A 116 11.49 0.59 15.98
CA LEU A 116 11.03 0.97 14.64
C LEU A 116 11.20 -0.20 13.64
N GLU A 117 12.32 -0.91 13.70
CA GLU A 117 12.59 -2.11 12.86
C GLU A 117 11.58 -3.23 13.10
N LYS A 118 11.19 -3.46 14.35
CA LYS A 118 10.13 -4.43 14.66
C LYS A 118 8.82 -4.07 13.95
N ILE A 119 8.42 -2.80 14.01
CA ILE A 119 7.21 -2.35 13.32
C ILE A 119 7.36 -2.48 11.80
N GLU A 120 8.50 -2.07 11.24
CA GLU A 120 8.80 -2.24 9.81
C GLU A 120 8.61 -3.70 9.38
N SER A 121 9.19 -4.64 10.13
CA SER A 121 9.12 -6.09 9.87
C SER A 121 7.74 -6.72 10.09
N SER A 122 6.84 -6.00 10.77
CA SER A 122 5.43 -6.39 10.90
C SER A 122 4.60 -5.89 9.72
N ILE A 123 4.94 -4.73 9.17
CA ILE A 123 4.24 -4.13 8.02
C ILE A 123 4.70 -4.76 6.70
N TYR A 124 6.02 -4.92 6.52
CA TYR A 124 6.68 -5.42 5.32
C TYR A 124 7.73 -6.48 5.66
N GLN A 125 7.91 -7.47 4.79
CA GLN A 125 8.93 -8.52 4.99
C GLN A 125 10.31 -8.00 4.58
N THR A 126 11.05 -7.48 5.55
CA THR A 126 12.39 -6.87 5.32
C THR A 126 13.47 -7.87 4.94
N LYS A 127 13.24 -9.18 5.11
CA LYS A 127 14.18 -10.23 4.69
C LYS A 127 14.12 -10.55 3.20
N ASN A 128 13.13 -10.04 2.47
CA ASN A 128 13.04 -10.27 1.03
C ASN A 128 14.17 -9.52 0.30
N GLN A 129 14.95 -10.27 -0.46
CA GLN A 129 16.02 -9.83 -1.36
C GLN A 129 15.77 -10.31 -2.81
N SER A 130 14.99 -11.37 -2.99
CA SER A 130 14.59 -11.93 -4.28
C SER A 130 13.09 -12.16 -4.39
N GLY A 131 12.59 -12.28 -5.63
CA GLY A 131 11.18 -12.55 -5.88
C GLY A 131 10.65 -13.88 -5.32
N GLN A 132 11.53 -14.84 -5.01
CA GLN A 132 11.14 -16.15 -4.45
C GLN A 132 11.23 -16.22 -2.92
N ASP A 133 11.85 -15.24 -2.27
CA ASP A 133 11.95 -15.16 -0.80
C ASP A 133 10.60 -15.14 -0.06
N PRO A 134 9.50 -14.58 -0.64
CA PRO A 134 8.18 -14.71 -0.04
C PRO A 134 7.69 -16.16 0.14
N LEU A 135 8.32 -17.16 -0.48
CA LEU A 135 8.06 -18.57 -0.22
C LEU A 135 8.75 -19.08 1.06
N ASN A 136 9.81 -18.40 1.50
CA ASN A 136 10.62 -18.77 2.66
C ASN A 136 10.30 -17.93 3.91
N PHE A 137 9.75 -16.73 3.74
CA PHE A 137 9.45 -15.81 4.83
C PHE A 137 7.96 -15.44 4.90
N PRO A 138 7.38 -15.26 6.10
CA PRO A 138 5.97 -14.94 6.24
C PRO A 138 5.56 -13.67 5.50
N ILE A 139 4.45 -13.75 4.76
CA ILE A 139 3.81 -12.61 4.09
C ILE A 139 3.27 -11.63 5.14
N LYS A 140 3.58 -10.33 4.98
CA LYS A 140 3.17 -9.26 5.89
C LYS A 140 1.94 -8.51 5.41
N VAL A 141 1.37 -7.68 6.27
CA VAL A 141 0.06 -7.02 6.05
C VAL A 141 0.02 -6.22 4.75
N ASN A 142 1.12 -5.55 4.34
CA ASN A 142 1.13 -4.79 3.09
C ASN A 142 0.92 -5.68 1.85
N ASN A 143 1.56 -6.85 1.80
CA ASN A 143 1.39 -7.82 0.73
C ASN A 143 0.03 -8.51 0.82
N ARG A 144 -0.47 -8.84 2.04
CA ARG A 144 -1.80 -9.44 2.21
C ARG A 144 -2.90 -8.51 1.69
N LEU A 145 -2.81 -7.21 1.98
CA LEU A 145 -3.71 -6.19 1.43
C LEU A 145 -3.59 -6.08 -0.10
N ALA A 146 -2.36 -6.00 -0.64
CA ALA A 146 -2.14 -5.94 -2.08
C ALA A 146 -2.73 -7.15 -2.82
N TYR A 147 -2.58 -8.35 -2.25
CA TYR A 147 -3.15 -9.58 -2.78
C TYR A 147 -4.67 -9.63 -2.64
N LEU A 148 -5.22 -9.20 -1.50
CA LEU A 148 -6.67 -9.15 -1.28
C LEU A 148 -7.35 -8.31 -2.36
N ARG A 149 -6.80 -7.14 -2.68
CA ARG A 149 -7.32 -6.29 -3.77
C ARG A 149 -7.33 -7.03 -5.11
N LYS A 150 -6.20 -7.65 -5.49
CA LYS A 150 -6.12 -8.46 -6.72
C LYS A 150 -7.18 -9.56 -6.74
N SER A 151 -7.38 -10.25 -5.61
CA SER A 151 -8.38 -11.30 -5.48
C SER A 151 -9.81 -10.74 -5.67
N VAL A 152 -10.14 -9.64 -5.00
CA VAL A 152 -11.43 -8.94 -5.13
C VAL A 152 -11.70 -8.55 -6.59
N GLU A 153 -10.70 -8.04 -7.31
CA GLU A 153 -10.82 -7.61 -8.71
C GLU A 153 -10.91 -8.78 -9.71
N SER A 154 -10.64 -10.02 -9.30
CA SER A 154 -10.60 -11.17 -10.22
C SER A 154 -11.96 -11.84 -10.44
N GLY A 155 -12.98 -11.49 -9.64
CA GLY A 155 -14.34 -12.04 -9.76
C GLY A 155 -15.32 -11.13 -10.51
N ASP A 156 -16.54 -11.62 -10.71
CA ASP A 156 -17.62 -10.95 -11.45
C ASP A 156 -18.30 -9.80 -10.69
N GLY A 157 -17.56 -9.04 -9.88
CA GLY A 157 -18.04 -7.82 -9.21
C GLY A 157 -18.78 -8.00 -7.88
N ILE A 158 -19.10 -9.21 -7.45
CA ILE A 158 -19.82 -9.43 -6.17
C ILE A 158 -18.82 -9.51 -5.01
N LEU A 159 -18.97 -8.62 -4.03
CA LEU A 159 -18.17 -8.66 -2.79
C LEU A 159 -18.52 -9.88 -1.95
N THR A 160 -17.52 -10.70 -1.63
CA THR A 160 -17.72 -11.88 -0.79
C THR A 160 -17.63 -11.51 0.69
N LYS A 161 -18.41 -12.18 1.55
CA LYS A 161 -18.32 -12.03 3.01
C LYS A 161 -16.90 -12.28 3.53
N GLY A 162 -16.19 -13.24 2.92
CA GLY A 162 -14.80 -13.53 3.24
C GLY A 162 -13.85 -12.37 2.95
N SER A 163 -13.97 -11.74 1.77
CA SER A 163 -13.13 -10.59 1.41
C SER A 163 -13.32 -9.40 2.36
N ILE A 164 -14.56 -9.12 2.76
CA ILE A 164 -14.91 -8.07 3.72
C ILE A 164 -14.32 -8.37 5.10
N LYS A 165 -14.49 -9.61 5.58
CA LYS A 165 -13.94 -10.04 6.87
C LYS A 165 -12.42 -9.90 6.91
N VAL A 166 -11.73 -10.45 5.90
CA VAL A 166 -10.26 -10.38 5.81
C VAL A 166 -9.80 -8.93 5.71
N TYR A 167 -10.48 -8.08 4.94
CA TYR A 167 -10.14 -6.66 4.88
C TYR A 167 -10.18 -5.99 6.25
N ASN A 168 -11.24 -6.21 7.03
CA ASN A 168 -11.37 -5.62 8.36
C ASN A 168 -10.27 -6.12 9.30
N GLU A 169 -9.97 -7.43 9.30
CA GLU A 169 -8.87 -7.99 10.11
C GLU A 169 -7.51 -7.37 9.74
N LEU A 170 -7.20 -7.24 8.45
CA LEU A 170 -5.94 -6.65 7.98
C LEU A 170 -5.86 -5.15 8.28
N LYS A 171 -6.97 -4.43 8.16
CA LYS A 171 -7.06 -3.01 8.47
C LYS A 171 -6.82 -2.77 9.96
N ASP A 172 -7.42 -3.58 10.82
CA ASP A 172 -7.23 -3.50 12.28
C ASP A 172 -5.79 -3.88 12.68
N GLU A 173 -5.23 -4.94 12.08
CA GLU A 173 -3.83 -5.32 12.24
C GLU A 173 -2.88 -4.15 11.88
N LEU A 174 -3.08 -3.52 10.71
CA LEU A 174 -2.30 -2.37 10.29
C LEU A 174 -2.48 -1.19 11.25
N SER A 175 -3.72 -0.87 11.64
CA SER A 175 -4.04 0.22 12.56
C SER A 175 -3.25 0.10 13.88
N ASN A 176 -3.15 -1.10 14.44
CA ASN A 176 -2.36 -1.35 15.65
C ASN A 176 -0.87 -1.03 15.46
N TYR A 177 -0.29 -1.32 14.30
CA TYR A 177 1.09 -0.95 13.98
C TYR A 177 1.25 0.56 13.79
N LEU A 178 0.28 1.23 13.19
CA LEU A 178 0.31 2.68 12.99
C LEU A 178 0.21 3.45 14.31
N ILE A 179 -0.60 2.98 15.25
CA ILE A 179 -0.69 3.55 16.61
C ILE A 179 0.68 3.46 17.29
N GLN A 180 1.32 2.29 17.25
CA GLN A 180 2.66 2.10 17.82
C GLN A 180 3.70 2.98 17.11
N LEU A 181 3.65 3.07 15.78
CA LEU A 181 4.54 3.93 15.00
C LEU A 181 4.39 5.40 15.39
N ASN A 182 3.17 5.88 15.61
CA ASN A 182 2.92 7.26 16.02
C ASN A 182 3.52 7.57 17.40
N LEU A 183 3.44 6.63 18.35
CA LEU A 183 4.09 6.76 19.65
C LEU A 183 5.62 6.83 19.51
N LEU A 184 6.22 5.95 18.69
CA LEU A 184 7.67 5.98 18.43
C LEU A 184 8.10 7.25 17.69
N TYR A 185 7.26 7.76 16.80
CA TYR A 185 7.53 9.02 16.10
C TYR A 185 7.61 10.19 17.08
N ASN A 186 6.65 10.33 17.99
CA ASN A 186 6.67 11.36 19.03
C ASN A 186 7.84 11.20 20.01
N GLU A 187 8.33 9.97 20.21
CA GLU A 187 9.56 9.75 20.96
C GLU A 187 10.80 10.19 20.15
N SER A 188 10.81 9.92 18.84
CA SER A 188 11.92 10.26 17.94
C SER A 188 12.16 11.76 17.81
N THR A 189 11.11 12.58 17.81
CA THR A 189 11.20 14.05 17.70
C THR A 189 11.94 14.70 18.87
N LYS A 190 12.16 13.99 19.98
CA LYS A 190 13.01 14.46 21.08
C LYS A 190 14.51 14.39 20.76
N TYR A 191 14.87 13.63 19.74
CA TYR A 191 16.25 13.43 19.31
C TYR A 191 16.59 14.15 18.02
N LEU A 192 15.62 14.25 17.11
CA LEU A 192 15.68 14.98 15.83
C LEU A 192 15.74 16.49 16.06
#